data_AF-A0A7J4LRZ4-F1
#
_entry.id   AF-A0A7J4LRZ4-F1
#
_cell.length_a   1.000
_cell.length_b   1.000
_cell.length_c   1.000
_cell.angle_alpha   90.00
_cell.angle_beta   90.00
_cell.angle_gamma   90.00
#
_symmetry.space_group_name_H-M   'P 1'
#
loop_
_entity.id
_entity.type
_entity.pdbx_description
1 polymer ?
#
loop_
_entity_poly.entity_id
_entity_poly.type
_entity_poly.pdbx_seq_one_letter_code
_entity_poly.pdbx_strand_id
1 'polypeptide(L)' 'MHNQEPVQEKDLSWADVVFVMEEEQRQELAERFPKQYLQKRILSLEIPDVYQYQQPELIQLLRRRMEEHKPLL' A
#
# COMPACT_ATOMS: atom_id res chain seq x y z
N MET A 1 6.28 -14.03 -1.90
CA MET A 1 6.78 -12.72 -1.43
C MET A 1 7.85 -12.95 -0.37
N HIS A 2 9.10 -12.57 -0.64
CA HIS A 2 10.17 -12.57 0.36
C HIS A 2 10.40 -11.13 0.80
N ASN A 3 9.70 -10.68 1.85
CA ASN A 3 9.97 -9.39 2.45
C ASN A 3 11.13 -9.52 3.44
N GLN A 4 12.15 -8.68 3.29
CA GLN A 4 13.22 -8.55 4.28
C GLN A 4 12.65 -8.01 5.61
N GLU A 5 11.64 -7.15 5.53
CA GLU A 5 10.90 -6.61 6.67
C GLU A 5 9.40 -6.80 6.46
N PRO A 6 8.81 -7.89 6.98
CA PRO A 6 7.38 -8.10 6.91
C PRO A 6 6.62 -7.04 7.71
N VAL A 7 5.48 -6.59 7.18
CA VAL A 7 4.57 -5.67 7.89
C VAL A 7 4.17 -6.27 9.23
N GLN A 8 4.23 -5.45 10.27
CA GLN A 8 3.82 -5.76 11.64
C GLN A 8 2.55 -4.99 12.01
N GLU A 9 1.84 -5.50 13.03
CA GLU A 9 0.62 -4.88 13.54
C GLU A 9 0.81 -3.42 13.98
N LYS A 10 1.98 -3.10 14.56
CA LYS A 10 2.33 -1.74 15.01
C LYS A 10 2.40 -0.74 13.85
N ASP A 11 2.82 -1.18 12.66
CA ASP A 11 2.99 -0.33 11.49
C ASP A 11 1.62 0.14 11.00
N LEU A 12 0.67 -0.81 10.90
CA LEU A 12 -0.72 -0.53 10.57
C LEU A 12 -1.41 0.32 11.65
N SER A 13 -1.11 0.04 12.92
CA SER A 13 -1.73 0.74 14.05
C SER A 13 -1.30 2.20 14.15
N TRP A 14 -0.06 2.50 13.78
CA TRP A 14 0.48 3.87 13.78
C TRP A 14 -0.03 4.70 12.60
N ALA A 15 -0.16 4.11 11.41
CA ALA A 15 -0.52 4.84 10.20
C ALA A 15 -1.97 5.38 10.23
N ASP A 16 -2.17 6.61 9.75
CA ASP A 16 -3.50 7.15 9.47
C ASP A 16 -4.08 6.55 8.19
N VAL A 17 -3.23 6.39 7.17
CA VAL A 17 -3.56 5.80 5.87
C VAL A 17 -2.42 4.88 5.44
N VAL A 18 -2.76 3.73 4.86
CA VAL A 18 -1.82 2.77 4.29
C VAL A 18 -2.11 2.63 2.80
N PHE A 19 -1.09 2.81 1.97
CA PHE A 19 -1.15 2.51 0.54
C PHE A 19 -0.35 1.24 0.26
N VAL A 20 -0.97 0.32 -0.49
CA VAL A 20 -0.30 -0.85 -1.07
C VAL A 20 -0.24 -0.70 -2.59
N MET A 21 0.65 -1.44 -3.24
CA MET A 21 0.80 -1.36 -4.69
C MET A 21 -0.32 -2.13 -5.40
N GLU A 22 -0.61 -3.34 -4.93
CA GLU A 22 -1.50 -4.30 -5.58
C GLU A 22 -2.62 -4.75 -4.64
N GLU A 23 -3.74 -5.22 -5.19
CA GLU A 23 -4.91 -5.64 -4.40
C GLU A 23 -4.62 -6.91 -3.58
N GLU A 24 -3.78 -7.79 -4.08
CA GLU A 24 -3.31 -9.00 -3.41
C GLU A 24 -2.62 -8.67 -2.08
N GLN A 25 -1.83 -7.59 -2.05
CA GLN A 25 -1.18 -7.11 -0.83
C GLN A 25 -2.23 -6.60 0.18
N ARG A 26 -3.28 -5.92 -0.31
CA ARG A 26 -4.39 -5.45 0.54
C ARG A 26 -5.15 -6.62 1.16
N GLN A 27 -5.40 -7.66 0.38
CA GLN A 27 -6.04 -8.90 0.84
C GLN A 27 -5.16 -9.62 1.87
N GLU A 28 -3.84 -9.71 1.64
CA GLU A 28 -2.92 -10.29 2.62
C GLU A 28 -2.98 -9.54 3.97
N LEU A 29 -3.07 -8.20 3.96
CA LEU A 29 -3.24 -7.42 5.19
C LEU A 29 -4.60 -7.68 5.86
N ALA A 30 -5.67 -7.89 5.09
CA ALA A 30 -6.99 -8.24 5.62
C ALA A 30 -6.99 -9.60 6.34
N GLU A 31 -6.30 -10.59 5.77
CA GLU A 31 -6.17 -11.93 6.33
C GLU A 31 -5.28 -11.95 7.57
N ARG A 32 -4.13 -11.26 7.51
CA ARG A 32 -3.13 -11.26 8.60
C ARG A 32 -3.49 -10.34 9.76
N PHE A 33 -4.15 -9.22 9.49
CA PHE A 33 -4.42 -8.16 10.47
C PHE A 33 -5.88 -7.68 10.44
N PRO A 34 -6.87 -8.58 10.62
CA PRO A 34 -8.29 -8.26 10.42
C PRO A 34 -8.80 -7.12 11.31
N LYS A 35 -8.28 -6.98 12.53
CA LYS A 35 -8.68 -5.91 13.46
C LYS A 35 -8.24 -4.54 12.95
N GLN A 36 -6.98 -4.42 12.54
CA GLN A 36 -6.40 -3.19 11.99
C GLN A 36 -7.05 -2.86 10.67
N TYR A 37 -7.24 -3.86 9.80
CA TYR A 37 -7.86 -3.70 8.49
C TYR A 37 -9.25 -3.05 8.58
N LEU A 38 -10.07 -3.44 9.56
CA LEU A 38 -11.41 -2.86 9.76
C LEU A 38 -11.39 -1.43 10.31
N GLN A 39 -10.29 -1.00 10.93
CA GLN A 39 -10.18 0.30 11.61
C GLN A 39 -9.36 1.32 10.80
N LYS A 40 -8.54 0.83 9.87
CA LYS A 40 -7.56 1.63 9.13
C LYS A 40 -8.00 1.82 7.69
N ARG A 41 -7.58 2.96 7.14
CA ARG A 41 -7.79 3.24 5.73
C ARG A 41 -6.66 2.61 4.91
N ILE A 42 -6.95 1.46 4.30
CA ILE A 42 -5.99 0.72 3.48
C ILE A 42 -6.46 0.74 2.03
N LEU A 43 -5.62 1.28 1.14
CA LEU A 43 -5.95 1.55 -0.26
C LEU A 43 -4.91 0.90 -1.19
N SER A 44 -5.38 0.29 -2.28
CA SER A 44 -4.51 -0.19 -3.35
C SER A 44 -4.32 0.89 -4.41
N LEU A 45 -3.09 1.06 -4.90
CA LEU A 45 -2.77 1.95 -6.02
C LEU A 45 -2.93 1.28 -7.39
N GLU A 46 -3.22 -0.03 -7.43
CA GLU A 46 -3.30 -0.84 -8.65
C GLU A 46 -2.08 -0.67 -9.57
N ILE A 47 -0.89 -0.73 -8.98
CA ILE A 47 0.40 -0.65 -9.67
C ILE A 47 1.05 -2.04 -9.62
N PRO A 48 1.20 -2.72 -10.77
CA PRO A 48 1.80 -4.06 -10.80
C PRO A 48 3.30 -4.04 -10.54
N ASP A 49 3.84 -5.12 -9.95
CA ASP A 49 5.28 -5.30 -9.69
C ASP A 49 6.07 -5.71 -10.96
N VAL A 50 6.09 -4.81 -11.95
CA VAL A 50 6.79 -4.99 -13.24
C VAL A 50 7.85 -3.92 -13.49
N TYR A 51 8.05 -3.03 -12.53
CA TYR A 51 8.93 -1.87 -12.65
C TYR A 51 10.25 -2.12 -11.93
N GLN A 52 11.33 -1.58 -12.49
CA GLN A 52 12.62 -1.60 -11.80
C GLN A 52 12.72 -0.49 -10.76
N TYR A 53 13.61 -0.68 -9.80
CA TYR A 53 13.94 0.35 -8.81
C TYR A 53 14.32 1.66 -9.52
N GLN A 54 13.69 2.77 -9.12
CA GLN A 54 13.87 4.12 -9.68
C GLN A 54 13.52 4.28 -11.17
N GLN A 55 12.78 3.35 -11.75
CA GLN A 55 12.29 3.50 -13.11
C GLN A 55 11.43 4.79 -13.26
N PRO A 56 11.73 5.69 -14.23
CA PRO A 56 11.03 6.96 -14.36
C PRO A 56 9.51 6.84 -14.53
N GLU A 57 9.05 5.82 -15.25
CA GLU A 57 7.62 5.57 -15.47
C GLU A 57 6.89 5.24 -14.15
N LEU A 58 7.52 4.47 -13.26
CA LEU A 58 6.97 4.16 -11.94
C LEU A 58 6.83 5.43 -11.10
N ILE A 59 7.84 6.31 -11.11
CA ILE A 59 7.82 7.56 -10.35
C ILE A 59 6.67 8.46 -10.84
N GLN A 60 6.49 8.57 -12.15
CA GLN A 60 5.39 9.36 -12.73
C GLN A 60 4.02 8.77 -12.39
N LEU A 61 3.88 7.44 -12.47
CA LEU A 61 2.65 6.74 -12.12
C LEU A 61 2.28 6.93 -10.64
N LEU A 62 3.24 6.75 -9.75
CA LEU A 62 3.06 6.98 -8.30
C LEU A 62 2.59 8.41 -8.03
N ARG A 63 3.26 9.42 -8.60
CA ARG A 63 2.84 10.83 -8.42
C ARG A 63 1.41 11.08 -8.88
N ARG A 64 1.03 10.54 -10.03
CA ARG A 64 -0.33 10.67 -10.56
C ARG A 64 -1.36 10.01 -9.64
N ARG A 65 -1.15 8.76 -9.24
CA ARG A 65 -2.08 8.04 -8.35
C ARG A 65 -2.19 8.74 -7.00
N MET A 66 -1.10 9.24 -6.44
CA MET A 66 -1.14 9.99 -5.18
C MET A 66 -1.94 11.30 -5.30
N GLU A 67 -1.88 11.98 -6.46
CA GLU A 67 -2.68 13.18 -6.70
C GLU A 67 -4.19 12.90 -6.71
N GLU A 68 -4.59 11.76 -7.29
CA GLU A 68 -5.99 11.29 -7.28
C GLU A 68 -6.50 11.01 -5.84
N HIS A 69 -5.60 10.68 -4.93
CA HIS A 69 -5.91 10.39 -3.52
C HIS A 69 -5.69 11.59 -2.58
N LYS A 70 -5.25 12.76 -3.06
CA LYS A 70 -5.11 13.98 -2.23
C LYS A 70 -6.34 14.36 -1.41
N PRO A 71 -7.59 14.21 -1.89
CA PRO A 71 -8.77 14.52 -1.08
C PRO A 71 -8.92 13.65 0.18
N LEU A 72 -8.08 12.62 0.32
CA LEU A 72 -8.09 11.63 1.38
C LEU A 72 -7.03 11.87 2.46
N LEU A 73 -6.12 12.84 2.22
CA LEU A 73 -5.05 13.30 3.09
C LEU A 73 -5.40 14.68 3.65
#